data_AF-A0A377Z6E6-F1
#
_entry.id   AF-A0A377Z6E6-F1
#
_cell.length_a   1.000
_cell.length_b   1.000
_cell.length_c   1.000
_cell.angle_alpha   90.00
_cell.angle_beta   90.00
_cell.angle_gamma   90.00
#
_symmetry.space_group_name_H-M   'P 1'
#
loop_
_entity.id
_entity.type
_entity.pdbx_description
1 polymer ?
#
loop_
_entity_poly.entity_id
_entity_poly.type
_entity_poly.pdbx_seq_one_letter_code
_entity_poly.pdbx_strand_id
1 'polypeptide(L)'
;MRTRHLMALFTGVLILAIILPISLSIWQAARQAKMQFYRELDDYSNRIVVRTLQVADQAREALREADAHTAASCSPEHLLTLRRIAYTHRYIQEVLWLRDSVPQCSSLEDHSVAVTFPPPDHIAPDGYRTWLTSINDLGLDHQMTAMGSRQHMVMIDPVSFIDVVPASEEKIHTMLFGLDHQKMVISSQPLPAKVWQRIKDPHVDMLTLDNTVYRIQRIPELGSGIVTWSSTLPLQQRIRQQLFFWLPAGIFTSLLATWLLLRLLRHLRHRATACWTPSIPKRFRFTISRLFRCRKGKLPGRRPWPLAAARWHFFIAGYLYSPG
;
A
#
# COMPACT_ATOMS: atom_id res chain seq x y z
N MET A 1 51.77 16.70 -9.17
CA MET A 1 50.77 15.64 -8.87
C MET A 1 49.59 16.15 -8.03
N ARG A 2 49.79 17.03 -7.03
CA ARG A 2 48.74 17.55 -6.12
C ARG A 2 47.53 18.24 -6.78
N THR A 3 47.71 18.92 -7.92
CA THR A 3 46.64 19.66 -8.63
C THR A 3 45.65 18.78 -9.39
N ARG A 4 46.09 17.61 -9.90
CA ARG A 4 45.21 16.66 -10.60
C ARG A 4 44.25 15.96 -9.65
N HIS A 5 44.72 15.58 -8.47
CA HIS A 5 43.86 15.01 -7.42
C HIS A 5 42.84 16.02 -6.90
N LEU A 6 43.23 17.28 -6.72
CA LEU A 6 42.31 18.35 -6.34
C LEU A 6 41.22 18.59 -7.39
N MET A 7 41.59 18.64 -8.68
CA MET A 7 40.61 18.78 -9.76
C MET A 7 39.66 17.58 -9.86
N ALA A 8 40.19 16.36 -9.72
CA ALA A 8 39.37 15.14 -9.72
C ALA A 8 38.36 15.12 -8.56
N LEU A 9 38.80 15.54 -7.36
CA LEU A 9 37.93 15.61 -6.18
C LEU A 9 36.83 16.67 -6.35
N PHE A 10 37.15 17.81 -6.96
CA PHE A 10 36.15 18.84 -7.28
C PHE A 10 35.11 18.39 -8.29
N THR A 11 35.55 17.75 -9.39
CA THR A 11 34.61 17.19 -10.36
C THR A 11 33.70 16.14 -9.71
N GLY A 12 34.23 15.31 -8.82
CA GLY A 12 33.44 14.35 -8.05
C GLY A 12 32.39 15.02 -7.16
N VAL A 13 32.76 16.04 -6.41
CA VAL A 13 31.82 16.78 -5.53
C VAL A 13 30.74 17.49 -6.34
N LEU A 14 31.08 18.08 -7.49
CA LEU A 14 30.11 18.77 -8.34
C LEU A 14 29.09 17.79 -8.95
N ILE A 15 29.56 16.62 -9.39
CA ILE A 15 28.68 15.55 -9.90
C ILE A 15 27.74 15.06 -8.79
N LEU A 16 28.27 14.84 -7.58
CA LEU A 16 27.48 14.40 -6.44
C LEU A 16 26.41 15.44 -6.05
N ALA A 17 26.75 16.73 -6.10
CA ALA A 17 25.83 17.82 -5.82
C ALA A 17 24.64 17.91 -6.81
N ILE A 18 24.78 17.32 -8.00
CA ILE A 18 23.70 17.27 -9.00
C ILE A 18 22.90 15.97 -8.89
N ILE A 19 23.58 14.82 -8.79
CA ILE A 19 22.93 13.51 -8.81
C ILE A 19 22.14 13.27 -7.53
N LEU A 20 22.72 13.60 -6.36
CA LEU A 20 22.14 13.25 -5.07
C LEU A 20 20.75 13.88 -4.85
N PRO A 21 20.52 15.18 -5.10
CA PRO A 21 19.19 15.77 -4.92
C PRO A 21 18.15 15.24 -5.90
N ILE A 22 18.54 14.92 -7.14
CA ILE A 22 17.64 14.36 -8.16
C ILE A 22 17.26 12.93 -7.78
N SER A 23 18.21 12.09 -7.41
CA SER A 23 17.95 10.72 -6.95
C SER A 23 17.08 10.70 -5.71
N LEU A 24 17.34 11.60 -4.75
CA LEU A 24 16.52 11.74 -3.54
C LEU A 24 15.09 12.17 -3.87
N SER A 25 14.92 13.11 -4.80
CA SER A 25 13.61 13.54 -5.30
C SER A 25 12.81 12.38 -5.92
N ILE A 26 13.45 11.58 -6.79
CA ILE A 26 12.80 10.42 -7.42
C ILE A 26 12.40 9.39 -6.36
N TRP A 27 13.31 9.12 -5.41
CA TRP A 27 13.05 8.20 -4.31
C TRP A 27 11.88 8.67 -3.43
N GLN A 28 11.81 9.97 -3.12
CA GLN A 28 10.76 10.55 -2.30
C GLN A 28 9.40 10.50 -3.02
N ALA A 29 9.35 10.83 -4.31
CA ALA A 29 8.15 10.68 -5.12
C ALA A 29 7.64 9.23 -5.15
N ALA A 30 8.55 8.27 -5.34
CA ALA A 30 8.22 6.85 -5.34
C ALA A 30 7.73 6.36 -3.97
N ARG A 31 8.38 6.82 -2.89
CA ARG A 31 7.98 6.50 -1.51
C ARG A 31 6.60 7.06 -1.18
N GLN A 32 6.32 8.31 -1.56
CA GLN A 32 5.05 8.96 -1.29
C GLN A 32 3.90 8.26 -2.02
N ALA A 33 4.08 7.93 -3.30
CA ALA A 33 3.07 7.20 -4.08
C ALA A 33 2.76 5.83 -3.46
N LYS A 34 3.79 5.06 -3.06
CA LYS A 34 3.62 3.78 -2.36
C LYS A 34 2.85 3.93 -1.06
N MET A 35 3.24 4.88 -0.21
CA MET A 35 2.57 5.12 1.07
C MET A 35 1.11 5.56 0.91
N GLN A 36 0.78 6.26 -0.18
CA GLN A 36 -0.60 6.63 -0.47
C GLN A 36 -1.44 5.42 -0.88
N PHE A 37 -0.93 4.57 -1.77
CA PHE A 37 -1.61 3.34 -2.18
C PHE A 37 -1.96 2.43 -0.99
N TYR A 38 -0.99 2.15 -0.12
CA TYR A 38 -1.23 1.30 1.04
C TYR A 38 -2.25 1.90 2.01
N ARG A 39 -2.23 3.23 2.21
CA ARG A 39 -3.24 3.91 3.03
C ARG A 39 -4.63 3.83 2.43
N GLU A 40 -4.77 4.03 1.12
CA GLU A 40 -6.08 3.92 0.45
C GLU A 40 -6.63 2.48 0.53
N LEU A 41 -5.76 1.47 0.36
CA LEU A 41 -6.13 0.07 0.53
C LEU A 41 -6.55 -0.26 1.98
N ASP A 42 -5.81 0.22 2.97
CA ASP A 42 -6.12 0.03 4.39
C ASP A 42 -7.41 0.75 4.79
N ASP A 43 -7.59 2.00 4.37
CA ASP A 43 -8.80 2.80 4.65
C ASP A 43 -10.04 2.14 4.04
N TYR A 44 -9.94 1.64 2.80
CA TYR A 44 -11.02 0.91 2.18
C TYR A 44 -11.34 -0.40 2.92
N SER A 45 -10.30 -1.16 3.27
CA SER A 45 -10.44 -2.40 4.04
C SER A 45 -11.12 -2.18 5.40
N ASN A 46 -10.73 -1.12 6.12
CA ASN A 46 -11.36 -0.71 7.39
C ASN A 46 -12.84 -0.34 7.21
N ARG A 47 -13.19 0.34 6.11
CA ARG A 47 -14.61 0.65 5.82
C ARG A 47 -15.45 -0.61 5.59
N ILE A 48 -14.90 -1.63 4.94
CA ILE A 48 -15.59 -2.93 4.78
C ILE A 48 -15.76 -3.60 6.14
N VAL A 49 -14.76 -3.57 7.02
CA VAL A 49 -14.89 -4.11 8.38
C VAL A 49 -16.02 -3.42 9.14
N VAL A 50 -16.02 -2.08 9.16
CA VAL A 50 -17.09 -1.29 9.80
C VAL A 50 -18.45 -1.59 9.18
N ARG A 51 -18.52 -1.71 7.85
CA ARG A 51 -19.75 -2.08 7.14
C ARG A 51 -20.24 -3.46 7.57
N THR A 52 -19.35 -4.43 7.66
CA THR A 52 -19.67 -5.81 8.02
C THR A 52 -20.21 -5.89 9.45
N LEU A 53 -19.55 -5.19 10.39
CA LEU A 53 -20.02 -5.06 11.77
C LEU A 53 -21.38 -4.38 11.85
N GLN A 54 -21.60 -3.29 11.10
CA GLN A 54 -22.88 -2.60 11.07
C GLN A 54 -24.03 -3.50 10.57
N VAL A 55 -23.78 -4.32 9.55
CA VAL A 55 -24.78 -5.27 9.05
C VAL A 55 -25.08 -6.33 10.11
N ALA A 56 -24.06 -6.86 10.78
CA ALA A 56 -24.23 -7.84 11.85
C ALA A 56 -24.99 -7.25 13.06
N ASP A 57 -24.68 -6.02 13.46
CA ASP A 57 -25.36 -5.35 14.58
C ASP A 57 -26.83 -5.06 14.26
N GLN A 58 -27.15 -4.68 13.02
CA GLN A 58 -28.54 -4.52 12.59
C GLN A 58 -29.29 -5.86 12.60
N ALA A 59 -28.63 -6.95 12.21
CA ALA A 59 -29.21 -8.29 12.30
C ALA A 59 -29.47 -8.73 13.75
N ARG A 60 -28.54 -8.46 14.67
CA ARG A 60 -28.74 -8.68 16.11
C ARG A 60 -29.92 -7.88 16.65
N GLU A 61 -30.06 -6.62 16.24
CA GLU A 61 -31.19 -5.77 16.68
C GLU A 61 -32.53 -6.30 16.16
N ALA A 62 -32.60 -6.67 14.88
CA ALA A 62 -33.81 -7.29 14.30
C ALA A 62 -34.21 -8.58 15.02
N LEU A 63 -33.23 -9.42 15.37
CA LEU A 63 -33.48 -10.64 16.14
C LEU A 63 -33.96 -10.35 17.55
N ARG A 64 -33.38 -9.35 18.23
CA ARG A 64 -33.84 -8.95 19.57
C ARG A 64 -35.27 -8.42 19.55
N GLU A 65 -35.63 -7.66 18.53
CA GLU A 65 -37.00 -7.16 18.33
C GLU A 65 -37.98 -8.32 18.10
N ALA A 66 -37.59 -9.31 17.30
CA ALA A 66 -38.39 -10.50 17.04
C ALA A 66 -38.57 -11.38 18.30
N ASP A 67 -37.49 -11.59 19.07
CA ASP A 67 -37.50 -12.39 20.30
C ASP A 67 -38.29 -11.70 21.45
N ALA A 68 -38.40 -10.37 21.45
CA ALA A 68 -39.09 -9.61 22.49
C ALA A 68 -40.63 -9.62 22.34
N HIS A 69 -41.15 -10.03 21.19
CA HIS A 69 -42.57 -9.98 20.91
C HIS A 69 -43.33 -11.13 21.57
N THR A 70 -44.53 -10.85 22.10
CA THR A 70 -45.30 -11.80 22.93
C THR A 70 -46.44 -12.50 22.18
N ALA A 71 -46.69 -12.17 20.91
CA ALA A 71 -47.75 -12.80 20.15
C ALA A 71 -47.52 -14.32 20.00
N ALA A 72 -48.60 -15.07 19.85
CA ALA A 72 -48.51 -16.50 19.60
C ALA A 72 -47.72 -16.78 18.31
N SER A 73 -46.81 -17.75 18.35
CA SER A 73 -45.95 -18.11 17.21
C SER A 73 -46.79 -18.40 15.96
N CYS A 74 -46.41 -17.79 14.85
CA CYS A 74 -47.08 -17.87 13.54
C CYS A 74 -48.57 -17.44 13.53
N SER A 75 -49.03 -16.68 14.52
CA SER A 75 -50.31 -15.98 14.45
C SER A 75 -50.25 -14.80 13.46
N PRO A 76 -51.38 -14.31 12.93
CA PRO A 76 -51.40 -13.13 12.05
C PRO A 76 -50.71 -11.90 12.65
N GLU A 77 -50.79 -11.71 13.97
CA GLU A 77 -50.09 -10.64 14.70
C GLU A 77 -48.56 -10.84 14.67
N HIS A 78 -48.09 -12.05 14.95
CA HIS A 78 -46.67 -12.37 14.87
C HIS A 78 -46.12 -12.19 13.45
N LEU A 79 -46.83 -12.66 12.42
CA LEU A 79 -46.42 -12.50 11.02
C LEU A 79 -46.34 -11.03 10.60
N LEU A 80 -47.30 -10.21 11.05
CA LEU A 80 -47.26 -8.76 10.82
C LEU A 80 -46.03 -8.12 11.50
N THR A 81 -45.66 -8.57 12.69
CA THR A 81 -44.43 -8.13 13.37
C THR A 81 -43.18 -8.54 12.58
N LEU A 82 -43.07 -9.78 12.13
CA LEU A 82 -41.95 -10.23 11.29
C LEU A 82 -41.82 -9.40 10.00
N ARG A 83 -42.95 -9.11 9.34
CA ARG A 83 -43.00 -8.24 8.15
C ARG A 83 -42.52 -6.81 8.45
N ARG A 84 -42.90 -6.25 9.59
CA ARG A 84 -42.46 -4.91 10.00
C ARG A 84 -40.95 -4.88 10.23
N ILE A 85 -40.41 -5.88 10.95
CA ILE A 85 -38.97 -6.00 11.20
C ILE A 85 -38.20 -6.09 9.88
N ALA A 86 -38.62 -6.96 8.95
CA ALA A 86 -38.00 -7.06 7.63
C ALA A 86 -38.07 -5.72 6.86
N TYR A 87 -39.19 -4.99 6.98
CA TYR A 87 -39.38 -3.71 6.30
C TYR A 87 -38.54 -2.57 6.90
N THR A 88 -38.36 -2.53 8.22
CA THR A 88 -37.65 -1.44 8.91
C THR A 88 -36.13 -1.62 8.90
N HIS A 89 -35.64 -2.86 8.85
CA HIS A 89 -34.22 -3.15 8.89
C HIS A 89 -33.64 -3.38 7.49
N ARG A 90 -32.92 -2.37 6.99
CA ARG A 90 -32.44 -2.27 5.60
C ARG A 90 -31.70 -3.50 5.04
N TYR A 91 -30.93 -4.22 5.84
CA TYR A 91 -30.14 -5.38 5.37
C TYR A 91 -30.86 -6.72 5.52
N ILE A 92 -32.06 -6.72 6.11
CA ILE A 92 -32.82 -7.93 6.39
C ILE A 92 -33.78 -8.16 5.23
N GLN A 93 -33.61 -9.26 4.53
CA GLN A 93 -34.52 -9.66 3.44
C GLN A 93 -35.70 -10.47 3.96
N GLU A 94 -35.48 -11.25 5.03
CA GLU A 94 -36.48 -12.15 5.59
C GLU A 94 -36.22 -12.36 7.08
N VAL A 95 -37.29 -12.50 7.86
CA VAL A 95 -37.26 -12.94 9.26
C VAL A 95 -38.07 -14.22 9.38
N LEU A 96 -37.48 -15.28 9.92
CA LEU A 96 -38.12 -16.59 10.12
C LEU A 96 -38.28 -16.87 11.61
N TRP A 97 -39.33 -17.63 11.94
CA TRP A 97 -39.44 -18.30 13.23
C TRP A 97 -39.30 -19.81 13.04
N LEU A 98 -38.49 -20.41 13.91
CA LEU A 98 -38.08 -21.80 13.81
C LEU A 98 -38.47 -22.56 15.08
N ARG A 99 -38.86 -23.81 14.86
CA ARG A 99 -38.97 -24.84 15.89
C ARG A 99 -37.94 -25.91 15.61
N ASP A 100 -37.00 -26.12 16.54
CA ASP A 100 -35.96 -27.14 16.42
C ASP A 100 -35.15 -27.04 15.10
N SER A 101 -34.77 -25.81 14.72
CA SER A 101 -34.07 -25.49 13.46
C SER A 101 -34.86 -25.78 12.18
N VAL A 102 -36.17 -26.00 12.28
CA VAL A 102 -37.09 -26.09 11.13
C VAL A 102 -37.94 -24.82 11.08
N PRO A 103 -37.88 -24.02 10.01
CA PRO A 103 -38.69 -22.84 9.87
C PRO A 103 -40.17 -23.23 9.76
N GLN A 104 -41.03 -22.48 10.44
CA GLN A 104 -42.48 -22.74 10.47
C GLN A 104 -43.26 -21.62 9.78
N CYS A 105 -42.79 -20.38 9.91
CA CYS A 105 -43.33 -19.21 9.23
C CYS A 105 -42.27 -18.12 9.10
N SER A 106 -42.50 -17.16 8.20
CA SER A 106 -41.59 -16.05 7.96
C SER A 106 -42.32 -14.74 7.70
N SER A 107 -41.55 -13.67 7.50
CA SER A 107 -42.06 -12.39 7.00
C SER A 107 -42.60 -12.48 5.57
N LEU A 108 -42.17 -13.47 4.79
CA LEU A 108 -42.57 -13.62 3.38
C LEU A 108 -43.80 -14.52 3.25
N GLU A 109 -43.78 -15.67 3.92
CA GLU A 109 -44.80 -16.71 3.82
C GLU A 109 -45.41 -17.04 5.19
N ASP A 110 -46.72 -17.29 5.21
CA ASP A 110 -47.44 -17.70 6.42
C ASP A 110 -47.01 -19.12 6.87
N HIS A 111 -46.56 -19.95 5.92
CA HIS A 111 -46.02 -21.28 6.14
C HIS A 111 -44.67 -21.43 5.42
N SER A 112 -43.62 -21.59 6.21
CA SER A 112 -42.27 -21.77 5.67
C SER A 112 -42.04 -23.19 5.14
N VAL A 113 -41.06 -23.33 4.25
CA VAL A 113 -40.65 -24.63 3.73
C VAL A 113 -40.00 -25.44 4.85
N ALA A 114 -40.57 -26.59 5.20
CA ALA A 114 -40.10 -27.43 6.31
C ALA A 114 -38.77 -28.15 6.00
N VAL A 115 -37.66 -27.39 5.96
CA VAL A 115 -36.29 -27.89 5.78
C VAL A 115 -35.50 -27.60 7.06
N THR A 116 -34.83 -28.62 7.58
CA THR A 116 -33.97 -28.46 8.75
C THR A 116 -32.68 -27.74 8.36
N PHE A 117 -32.38 -26.61 9.01
CA PHE A 117 -31.08 -25.96 8.85
C PHE A 117 -29.95 -26.85 9.38
N PRO A 118 -28.80 -26.93 8.68
CA PRO A 118 -27.64 -27.67 9.15
C PRO A 118 -27.07 -27.03 10.43
N PRO A 119 -26.07 -27.66 11.09
CA PRO A 119 -25.31 -27.01 12.13
C PRO A 119 -24.75 -25.65 11.66
N PRO A 120 -24.68 -24.64 12.53
CA PRO A 120 -24.18 -23.32 12.17
C PRO A 120 -22.72 -23.36 11.73
N ASP A 121 -22.39 -22.50 10.76
CA ASP A 121 -21.01 -22.32 10.28
C ASP A 121 -20.13 -21.62 11.32
N HIS A 122 -20.73 -20.78 12.17
CA HIS A 122 -20.07 -20.13 13.29
C HIS A 122 -21.06 -19.83 14.42
N ILE A 123 -20.56 -19.84 15.65
CA ILE A 123 -21.30 -19.43 16.85
C ILE A 123 -20.51 -18.30 17.51
N ALA A 124 -21.10 -17.10 17.51
CA ALA A 124 -20.50 -15.94 18.11
C ALA A 124 -20.50 -16.03 19.66
N PRO A 125 -19.60 -15.33 20.37
CA PRO A 125 -19.50 -15.40 21.83
C PRO A 125 -20.77 -15.00 22.59
N ASP A 126 -21.61 -14.19 21.97
CA ASP A 126 -22.93 -13.73 22.46
C ASP A 126 -24.07 -14.73 22.17
N GLY A 127 -23.77 -15.87 21.55
CA GLY A 127 -24.69 -16.98 21.32
C GLY A 127 -25.46 -16.91 19.99
N TYR A 128 -25.25 -15.87 19.17
CA TYR A 128 -25.81 -15.82 17.83
C TYR A 128 -25.12 -16.84 16.92
N ARG A 129 -25.92 -17.47 16.07
CA ARG A 129 -25.50 -18.54 15.16
C ARG A 129 -25.56 -18.01 13.73
N THR A 130 -24.60 -18.34 12.88
CA THR A 130 -24.59 -17.91 11.48
C THR A 130 -24.46 -19.07 10.51
N TRP A 131 -25.04 -18.90 9.32
CA TRP A 131 -24.99 -19.86 8.23
C TRP A 131 -24.79 -19.16 6.90
N LEU A 132 -24.12 -19.85 5.98
CA LEU A 132 -24.14 -19.56 4.56
C LEU A 132 -25.04 -20.60 3.88
N THR A 133 -26.18 -20.16 3.38
CA THR A 133 -27.28 -21.05 2.98
C THR A 133 -28.00 -20.54 1.73
N SER A 134 -28.56 -21.44 0.94
CA SER A 134 -29.53 -21.10 -0.11
C SER A 134 -30.96 -21.48 0.27
N ILE A 135 -31.19 -21.99 1.49
CA ILE A 135 -32.52 -22.31 1.99
C ILE A 135 -33.28 -20.98 2.21
N ASN A 136 -34.40 -20.81 1.50
CA ASN A 136 -35.32 -19.68 1.64
C ASN A 136 -36.75 -20.12 1.31
N ASP A 137 -37.74 -19.37 1.79
CA ASP A 137 -39.15 -19.70 1.57
C ASP A 137 -39.61 -19.53 0.12
N LEU A 138 -38.86 -18.78 -0.69
CA LEU A 138 -39.19 -18.52 -2.09
C LEU A 138 -38.68 -19.61 -3.06
N GLY A 139 -37.92 -20.60 -2.57
CA GLY A 139 -37.35 -21.67 -3.40
C GLY A 139 -36.32 -21.18 -4.44
N LEU A 140 -35.72 -20.01 -4.22
CA LEU A 140 -34.73 -19.43 -5.13
C LEU A 140 -33.35 -20.02 -4.90
N ASP A 141 -32.59 -20.27 -5.97
CA ASP A 141 -31.17 -20.59 -5.86
C ASP A 141 -30.36 -19.30 -5.66
N HIS A 142 -30.45 -18.74 -4.45
CA HIS A 142 -29.77 -17.52 -4.07
C HIS A 142 -29.05 -17.72 -2.73
N GLN A 143 -27.74 -17.46 -2.73
CA GLN A 143 -26.90 -17.66 -1.55
C GLN A 143 -27.06 -16.48 -0.58
N MET A 144 -27.51 -16.79 0.63
CA MET A 144 -27.81 -15.86 1.71
C MET A 144 -26.91 -16.12 2.91
N THR A 145 -26.71 -15.09 3.72
CA THR A 145 -26.16 -15.24 5.07
C THR A 145 -27.32 -15.21 6.06
N ALA A 146 -27.51 -16.30 6.78
CA ALA A 146 -28.49 -16.37 7.85
C ALA A 146 -27.83 -16.08 9.20
N MET A 147 -28.52 -15.36 10.07
CA MET A 147 -28.15 -15.17 11.48
C MET A 147 -29.33 -15.53 12.36
N GLY A 148 -29.11 -16.28 13.44
CA GLY A 148 -30.17 -16.80 14.29
C GLY A 148 -29.89 -16.60 15.77
N SER A 149 -30.96 -16.29 16.50
CA SER A 149 -30.98 -16.17 17.96
C SER A 149 -31.37 -17.51 18.59
N ARG A 150 -32.42 -17.58 19.42
CA ARG A 150 -32.99 -18.83 19.93
C ARG A 150 -34.00 -19.42 18.96
N GLN A 151 -35.06 -18.67 18.64
CA GLN A 151 -36.19 -19.14 17.84
C GLN A 151 -36.40 -18.34 16.57
N HIS A 152 -35.70 -17.21 16.40
CA HIS A 152 -35.78 -16.41 15.20
C HIS A 152 -34.49 -16.47 14.40
N MET A 153 -34.62 -16.27 13.10
CA MET A 153 -33.52 -16.17 12.14
C MET A 153 -33.80 -15.01 11.20
N VAL A 154 -32.75 -14.35 10.75
CA VAL A 154 -32.81 -13.32 9.72
C VAL A 154 -31.94 -13.72 8.54
N MET A 155 -32.42 -13.43 7.33
CA MET A 155 -31.68 -13.63 6.09
C MET A 155 -31.13 -12.30 5.59
N ILE A 156 -29.86 -12.30 5.21
CA ILE A 156 -29.10 -11.13 4.78
C ILE A 156 -28.50 -11.44 3.41
N ASP A 157 -28.65 -10.50 2.47
CA ASP A 157 -27.91 -10.55 1.21
C ASP A 157 -26.43 -10.35 1.50
N PRO A 158 -25.55 -11.31 1.18
CA PRO A 158 -24.15 -11.18 1.51
C PRO A 158 -23.46 -10.03 0.75
N VAL A 159 -24.03 -9.51 -0.34
CA VAL A 159 -23.56 -8.29 -1.01
C VAL A 159 -23.57 -7.09 -0.05
N SER A 160 -24.52 -7.05 0.90
CA SER A 160 -24.65 -5.96 1.88
C SER A 160 -23.39 -5.74 2.72
N PHE A 161 -22.59 -6.78 2.95
CA PHE A 161 -21.35 -6.71 3.72
C PHE A 161 -20.22 -5.97 2.98
N ILE A 162 -20.18 -6.10 1.65
CA ILE A 162 -19.08 -5.55 0.82
C ILE A 162 -19.50 -4.35 -0.03
N ASP A 163 -20.78 -3.95 0.03
CA ASP A 163 -21.32 -2.78 -0.66
C ASP A 163 -20.84 -1.46 0.00
N VAL A 164 -19.61 -1.06 -0.35
CA VAL A 164 -18.97 0.17 0.10
C VAL A 164 -18.44 0.94 -1.11
N VAL A 165 -18.81 2.21 -1.19
CA VAL A 165 -18.31 3.12 -2.22
C VAL A 165 -16.82 3.41 -1.98
N PRO A 166 -15.92 3.10 -2.94
CA PRO A 166 -14.51 3.44 -2.81
C PRO A 166 -14.33 4.96 -2.83
N ALA A 167 -13.46 5.48 -1.96
CA ALA A 167 -13.14 6.90 -1.92
C ALA A 167 -12.20 7.34 -3.06
N SER A 168 -11.52 6.38 -3.68
CA SER A 168 -10.52 6.57 -4.73
C SER A 168 -11.01 6.01 -6.05
N GLU A 169 -10.43 6.48 -7.16
CA GLU A 169 -10.62 5.90 -8.48
C GLU A 169 -9.96 4.51 -8.64
N GLU A 170 -9.17 4.06 -7.65
CA GLU A 170 -8.59 2.72 -7.69
C GLU A 170 -9.65 1.63 -7.63
N LYS A 171 -9.50 0.65 -8.53
CA LYS A 171 -10.26 -0.59 -8.49
C LYS A 171 -9.72 -1.43 -7.35
N ILE A 172 -10.39 -1.33 -6.20
CA ILE A 172 -10.16 -2.19 -5.05
C ILE A 172 -11.27 -3.23 -5.06
N HIS A 173 -10.87 -4.49 -4.90
CA HIS A 173 -11.76 -5.64 -4.84
C HIS A 173 -11.75 -6.23 -3.45
N THR A 174 -12.83 -6.92 -3.08
CA THR A 174 -13.08 -7.41 -1.73
C THR A 174 -13.70 -8.79 -1.76
N MET A 175 -13.34 -9.60 -0.79
CA MET A 175 -13.98 -10.87 -0.49
C MET A 175 -14.13 -11.04 1.01
N LEU A 176 -15.30 -11.51 1.43
CA LEU A 176 -15.60 -11.94 2.80
C LEU A 176 -15.56 -13.48 2.85
N PHE A 177 -14.94 -14.03 3.90
CA PHE A 177 -14.84 -15.47 4.13
C PHE A 177 -15.05 -15.82 5.61
N GLY A 178 -15.53 -17.03 5.89
CA GLY A 178 -15.61 -17.57 7.26
C GLY A 178 -14.25 -18.10 7.74
N LEU A 179 -13.92 -17.93 9.02
CA LEU A 179 -12.66 -18.39 9.62
C LEU A 179 -12.68 -19.89 9.94
N ASP A 180 -13.81 -20.40 10.46
CA ASP A 180 -13.90 -21.77 11.00
C ASP A 180 -13.82 -22.84 9.90
N HIS A 181 -14.55 -22.62 8.81
CA HIS A 181 -14.61 -23.54 7.68
C HIS A 181 -13.96 -23.01 6.41
N GLN A 182 -13.38 -21.80 6.44
CA GLN A 182 -12.75 -21.17 5.28
C GLN A 182 -13.65 -21.23 4.04
N LYS A 183 -14.91 -20.82 4.20
CA LYS A 183 -15.88 -20.74 3.10
C LYS A 183 -15.92 -19.32 2.56
N MET A 184 -16.00 -19.18 1.25
CA MET A 184 -16.27 -17.89 0.60
C MET A 184 -17.71 -17.50 0.87
N VAL A 185 -17.93 -16.34 1.48
CA VAL A 185 -19.28 -15.80 1.75
C VAL A 185 -19.73 -14.96 0.57
N ILE A 186 -18.90 -14.00 0.15
CA ILE A 186 -19.14 -13.17 -1.02
C ILE A 186 -17.82 -12.63 -1.56
N SER A 187 -17.77 -12.39 -2.86
CA SER A 187 -16.63 -11.74 -3.48
C SER A 187 -17.05 -10.79 -4.60
N SER A 188 -16.45 -9.60 -4.65
CA SER A 188 -16.63 -8.68 -5.77
C SER A 188 -15.97 -9.19 -7.06
N GLN A 189 -14.92 -10.01 -6.92
CA GLN A 189 -14.22 -10.65 -8.03
C GLN A 189 -13.62 -12.00 -7.62
N PRO A 190 -13.46 -12.97 -8.53
CA PRO A 190 -12.85 -14.25 -8.19
C PRO A 190 -11.44 -14.10 -7.60
N LEU A 191 -11.21 -14.70 -6.43
CA LEU A 191 -9.89 -14.71 -5.81
C LEU A 191 -9.02 -15.83 -6.41
N PRO A 192 -7.77 -15.57 -6.80
CA PRO A 192 -6.88 -16.60 -7.31
C PRO A 192 -6.64 -17.72 -6.27
N ALA A 193 -6.69 -18.98 -6.70
CA ALA A 193 -6.55 -20.15 -5.81
C ALA A 193 -5.23 -20.16 -5.00
N LYS A 194 -4.13 -19.63 -5.58
CA LYS A 194 -2.84 -19.50 -4.89
C LYS A 194 -2.91 -18.54 -3.70
N VAL A 195 -3.70 -17.48 -3.81
CA VAL A 195 -3.93 -16.51 -2.73
C VAL A 195 -4.81 -17.15 -1.67
N TRP A 196 -5.87 -17.84 -2.08
CA TRP A 196 -6.78 -18.53 -1.17
C TRP A 196 -6.05 -19.47 -0.20
N GLN A 197 -5.05 -20.22 -0.67
CA GLN A 197 -4.27 -21.09 0.22
C GLN A 197 -3.39 -20.31 1.21
N ARG A 198 -2.90 -19.13 0.84
CA ARG A 198 -2.04 -18.32 1.71
C ARG A 198 -2.81 -17.55 2.77
N ILE A 199 -4.03 -17.10 2.48
CA ILE A 199 -4.83 -16.36 3.48
C ILE A 199 -5.31 -17.25 4.65
N LYS A 200 -5.21 -18.58 4.48
CA LYS A 200 -5.50 -19.56 5.54
C LYS A 200 -4.53 -19.47 6.70
N ASP A 201 -3.31 -18.97 6.47
CA ASP A 201 -2.33 -18.76 7.53
C ASP A 201 -2.78 -17.57 8.40
N PRO A 202 -3.06 -17.78 9.70
CA PRO A 202 -3.54 -16.72 10.60
C PRO A 202 -2.55 -15.58 10.81
N HIS A 203 -1.25 -15.77 10.50
CA HIS A 203 -0.22 -14.77 10.69
C HIS A 203 0.00 -13.85 9.48
N VAL A 204 -0.75 -14.07 8.39
CA VAL A 204 -0.65 -13.26 7.17
C VAL A 204 -1.73 -12.18 7.18
N ASP A 205 -1.28 -10.93 7.31
CA ASP A 205 -2.16 -9.74 7.23
C ASP A 205 -1.96 -8.95 5.94
N MET A 206 -0.85 -9.17 5.24
CA MET A 206 -0.58 -8.56 3.94
C MET A 206 0.24 -9.53 3.07
N LEU A 207 -0.11 -9.60 1.79
CA LEU A 207 0.54 -10.47 0.82
C LEU A 207 0.67 -9.72 -0.51
N THR A 208 1.82 -9.83 -1.17
CA THR A 208 2.02 -9.27 -2.51
C THR A 208 2.33 -10.40 -3.48
N LEU A 209 1.50 -10.55 -4.51
CA LEU A 209 1.64 -11.56 -5.57
C LEU A 209 1.26 -10.93 -6.91
N ASP A 210 2.02 -11.20 -7.97
CA ASP A 210 1.71 -10.81 -9.34
C ASP A 210 1.29 -9.33 -9.48
N ASN A 211 2.09 -8.41 -8.90
CA ASN A 211 1.83 -6.97 -8.88
C ASN A 211 0.45 -6.61 -8.30
N THR A 212 -0.04 -7.42 -7.37
CA THR A 212 -1.29 -7.20 -6.64
C THR A 212 -0.99 -7.32 -5.15
N VAL A 213 -1.45 -6.31 -4.39
CA VAL A 213 -1.34 -6.32 -2.94
C VAL A 213 -2.68 -6.77 -2.38
N TYR A 214 -2.63 -7.74 -1.48
CA TYR A 214 -3.75 -8.30 -0.73
C TYR A 214 -3.58 -7.89 0.72
N ARG A 215 -4.62 -7.29 1.30
CA ARG A 215 -4.72 -6.94 2.72
C ARG A 215 -5.76 -7.85 3.35
N ILE A 216 -5.40 -8.54 4.42
CA ILE A 216 -6.28 -9.46 5.14
C ILE A 216 -6.60 -8.84 6.50
N GLN A 217 -7.89 -8.78 6.83
CA GLN A 217 -8.38 -8.38 8.14
C GLN A 217 -9.31 -9.46 8.70
N ARG A 218 -9.09 -9.87 9.93
CA ARG A 218 -9.89 -10.91 10.58
C ARG A 218 -10.82 -10.26 11.60
N ILE A 219 -12.07 -10.71 11.61
CA ILE A 219 -13.14 -10.26 12.52
C ILE A 219 -13.54 -11.49 13.37
N PRO A 220 -12.79 -11.80 14.44
CA PRO A 220 -13.03 -12.99 15.24
C PRO A 220 -14.41 -12.98 15.90
N GLU A 221 -14.97 -11.80 16.20
CA GLU A 221 -16.32 -11.63 16.77
C GLU A 221 -17.43 -12.20 15.89
N LEU A 222 -17.21 -12.23 14.56
CA LEU A 222 -18.16 -12.76 13.58
C LEU A 222 -17.68 -14.08 12.98
N GLY A 223 -16.56 -14.64 13.45
CA GLY A 223 -15.94 -15.81 12.84
C GLY A 223 -15.65 -15.62 11.36
N SER A 224 -15.34 -14.39 10.92
CA SER A 224 -15.14 -14.07 9.51
C SER A 224 -13.87 -13.25 9.28
N GLY A 225 -13.45 -13.15 8.03
CA GLY A 225 -12.32 -12.35 7.60
C GLY A 225 -12.59 -11.74 6.23
N ILE A 226 -11.94 -10.62 5.98
CA ILE A 226 -12.02 -9.87 4.73
C ILE A 226 -10.65 -9.90 4.09
N VAL A 227 -10.61 -10.11 2.77
CA VAL A 227 -9.43 -9.82 1.96
C VAL A 227 -9.78 -8.75 0.94
N THR A 228 -9.02 -7.66 0.95
CA THR A 228 -9.10 -6.61 -0.07
C THR A 228 -7.85 -6.62 -0.93
N TRP A 229 -7.99 -6.33 -2.21
CA TRP A 229 -6.84 -6.29 -3.11
C TRP A 229 -6.94 -5.26 -4.22
N SER A 230 -5.77 -4.79 -4.65
CA SER A 230 -5.66 -3.92 -5.81
C SER A 230 -4.31 -4.11 -6.52
N SER A 231 -4.31 -3.86 -7.83
CA SER A 231 -3.10 -3.96 -8.65
C SER A 231 -2.20 -2.75 -8.43
N THR A 232 -0.90 -3.00 -8.31
CA THR A 232 0.14 -1.95 -8.26
C THR A 232 0.52 -1.43 -9.65
N LEU A 233 -0.07 -1.92 -10.75
CA LEU A 233 0.19 -1.41 -12.10
C LEU A 233 -0.11 0.10 -12.25
N PRO A 234 -1.29 0.62 -11.84
CA PRO A 234 -1.56 2.07 -11.86
C PRO A 234 -0.63 2.89 -10.95
N LEU A 235 0.04 2.26 -9.97
CA LEU A 235 1.01 2.95 -9.10
C LEU A 235 2.14 3.58 -9.90
N GLN A 236 2.59 2.96 -10.99
CA GLN A 236 3.67 3.49 -11.82
C GLN A 236 3.25 4.80 -12.51
N GLN A 237 1.96 4.95 -12.83
CA GLN A 237 1.40 6.18 -13.36
C GLN A 237 1.34 7.27 -12.28
N ARG A 238 0.95 6.94 -11.03
CA ARG A 238 1.03 7.88 -9.90
C ARG A 238 2.47 8.31 -9.60
N ILE A 239 3.44 7.41 -9.66
CA ILE A 239 4.86 7.76 -9.47
C ILE A 239 5.27 8.80 -10.52
N ARG A 240 4.88 8.62 -11.79
CA ARG A 240 5.12 9.61 -12.85
C ARG A 240 4.45 10.96 -12.57
N GLN A 241 3.22 10.96 -12.06
CA GLN A 241 2.55 12.19 -11.65
C GLN A 241 3.26 12.87 -10.47
N GLN A 242 3.68 12.13 -9.45
CA GLN A 242 4.43 12.71 -8.31
C GLN A 242 5.82 13.19 -8.70
N LEU A 243 6.46 12.55 -9.69
CA LEU A 243 7.71 13.02 -10.26
C LEU A 243 7.56 14.43 -10.85
N PHE A 244 6.41 14.77 -11.44
CA PHE A 244 6.17 16.12 -11.95
C PHE A 244 6.28 17.19 -10.86
N PHE A 245 5.87 16.87 -9.62
CA PHE A 245 5.96 17.79 -8.49
C PHE A 245 7.36 17.80 -7.84
N TRP A 246 7.99 16.64 -7.69
CA TRP A 246 9.26 16.52 -6.97
C TRP A 246 10.51 16.80 -7.82
N LEU A 247 10.53 16.44 -9.11
CA LEU A 247 11.70 16.64 -9.99
C LEU A 247 12.13 18.11 -10.07
N PRO A 248 11.22 19.10 -10.27
CA PRO A 248 11.59 20.50 -10.28
C PRO A 248 12.30 20.91 -8.99
N ALA A 249 11.81 20.47 -7.83
CA ALA A 249 12.45 20.75 -6.54
C ALA A 249 13.87 20.16 -6.46
N GLY A 250 14.07 18.93 -6.97
CA GLY A 250 15.39 18.31 -7.10
C GLY A 250 16.33 19.12 -8.02
N ILE A 251 15.82 19.62 -9.15
CA ILE A 251 16.60 20.43 -10.10
C ILE A 251 16.98 21.78 -9.46
N PHE A 252 16.04 22.48 -8.81
CA PHE A 252 16.30 23.75 -8.13
C PHE A 252 17.35 23.61 -7.03
N THR A 253 17.25 22.56 -6.21
CA THR A 253 18.22 22.29 -5.14
C THR A 253 19.60 21.96 -5.69
N SER A 254 19.70 21.16 -6.76
CA SER A 254 20.95 20.89 -7.46
C SER A 254 21.59 22.15 -8.07
N LEU A 255 20.79 23.01 -8.70
CA LEU A 255 21.25 24.29 -9.26
C LEU A 255 21.77 25.22 -8.17
N LEU A 256 21.04 25.33 -7.05
CA LEU A 256 21.42 26.13 -5.90
C LEU A 256 22.75 25.63 -5.28
N ALA A 257 22.86 24.33 -5.05
CA ALA A 257 24.06 23.70 -4.48
C ALA A 257 25.29 23.92 -5.39
N THR A 258 25.11 23.73 -6.70
CA THR A 258 26.16 23.97 -7.70
C THR A 258 26.58 25.43 -7.73
N TRP A 259 25.63 26.37 -7.71
CA TRP A 259 25.92 27.79 -7.65
C TRP A 259 26.69 28.19 -6.38
N LEU A 260 26.31 27.64 -5.23
CA LEU A 260 26.95 27.91 -3.94
C LEU A 260 28.38 27.35 -3.90
N LEU A 261 28.61 26.14 -4.40
CA LEU A 261 29.94 25.55 -4.58
C LEU A 261 30.82 26.39 -5.49
N LEU A 262 30.29 26.83 -6.65
CA LEU A 262 31.02 27.69 -7.58
C LEU A 262 31.33 29.07 -6.97
N ARG A 263 30.43 29.62 -6.14
CA ARG A 263 30.63 30.91 -5.45
C ARG A 263 31.73 30.80 -4.39
N LEU A 264 31.71 29.75 -3.57
CA LEU A 264 32.76 29.42 -2.59
C LEU A 264 34.13 29.26 -3.29
N LEU A 265 34.16 28.56 -4.42
CA LEU A 265 35.38 28.37 -5.21
C LEU A 265 35.93 29.70 -5.74
N ARG A 266 35.06 30.55 -6.31
CA ARG A 266 35.47 31.89 -6.78
C ARG A 266 36.03 32.72 -5.63
N HIS A 267 35.42 32.65 -4.45
CA HIS A 267 35.87 33.39 -3.27
C HIS A 267 37.23 32.90 -2.74
N LEU A 268 37.48 31.59 -2.72
CA LEU A 268 38.77 31.02 -2.31
C LEU A 268 39.88 31.32 -3.34
N ARG A 269 39.57 31.28 -4.64
CA ARG A 269 40.53 31.61 -5.70
C ARG A 269 40.97 33.07 -5.66
N HIS A 270 40.04 34.00 -5.39
CA HIS A 270 40.36 35.43 -5.25
C HIS A 270 41.35 35.73 -4.12
N ARG A 271 41.26 35.03 -2.98
CA ARG A 271 42.24 35.19 -1.87
C ARG A 271 43.61 34.60 -2.21
N ALA A 272 43.66 33.50 -2.96
CA ALA A 272 44.94 32.90 -3.38
C ALA A 272 45.67 33.74 -4.45
N THR A 273 44.94 34.41 -5.34
CA THR A 273 45.53 35.29 -6.38
C THR A 273 46.01 36.63 -5.85
N ALA A 274 45.59 37.06 -4.66
CA ALA A 274 46.08 38.29 -4.02
C ALA A 274 47.55 38.21 -3.54
N CYS A 275 48.16 37.02 -3.54
CA CYS A 275 49.58 36.83 -3.20
C CYS A 275 50.51 36.80 -4.43
N TRP A 276 49.98 37.00 -5.64
CA TRP A 276 50.75 37.04 -6.90
C TRP A 276 50.42 38.28 -7.72
N THR A 277 50.71 39.46 -7.17
CA THR A 277 50.94 40.66 -7.99
C THR A 277 52.46 40.85 -8.15
N PRO A 278 53.04 40.57 -9.33
CA PRO A 278 54.38 41.06 -9.63
C PRO A 278 54.26 42.56 -9.92
N SER A 279 54.66 43.40 -8.97
CA SER A 279 54.91 44.81 -9.21
C SER A 279 56.08 44.92 -10.19
N ILE A 280 55.78 45.23 -11.45
CA ILE A 280 56.76 45.70 -12.42
C ILE A 280 56.76 47.23 -12.35
N PRO A 281 57.77 47.90 -11.76
CA PRO A 281 57.97 49.31 -12.03
C PRO A 281 58.81 49.47 -13.29
N LYS A 282 58.29 50.25 -14.23
CA LYS A 282 59.04 50.76 -15.38
C LYS A 282 60.15 51.70 -14.87
N ARG A 283 61.34 51.54 -15.44
CA ARG A 283 62.50 52.45 -15.44
C ARG A 283 63.09 52.79 -14.06
N PHE A 284 64.29 52.29 -13.80
CA PHE A 284 65.48 53.14 -13.66
C PHE A 284 66.74 52.27 -13.82
N ARG A 285 67.64 52.72 -14.69
CA ARG A 285 68.96 52.14 -14.94
C ARG A 285 69.87 52.66 -13.83
N PHE A 286 70.49 51.80 -13.01
CA PHE A 286 71.83 52.02 -12.47
C PHE A 286 72.38 50.72 -11.85
N THR A 287 73.64 50.46 -12.15
CA THR A 287 74.46 49.30 -11.79
C THR A 287 74.74 49.26 -10.28
N ILE A 288 74.69 48.07 -9.66
CA ILE A 288 75.66 47.55 -8.68
C ILE A 288 75.31 46.08 -8.40
N SER A 289 76.35 45.26 -8.36
CA SER A 289 76.34 43.83 -8.15
C SER A 289 76.22 43.43 -6.66
N ARG A 290 75.78 42.17 -6.48
CA ARG A 290 75.95 41.23 -5.34
C ARG A 290 74.84 41.07 -4.28
N LEU A 291 74.30 39.83 -4.31
CA LEU A 291 74.08 38.86 -3.22
C LEU A 291 72.95 39.08 -2.19
N PHE A 292 71.91 38.23 -2.26
CA PHE A 292 71.53 37.22 -1.23
C PHE A 292 70.36 36.35 -1.77
N ARG A 293 70.66 35.17 -2.31
CA ARG A 293 70.46 33.82 -1.71
C ARG A 293 68.99 33.36 -1.60
N CYS A 294 68.49 32.74 -2.68
CA CYS A 294 67.33 31.85 -2.66
C CYS A 294 67.80 30.40 -2.45
N ARG A 295 67.42 29.78 -1.32
CA ARG A 295 67.82 28.42 -0.91
C ARG A 295 67.07 27.38 -1.76
N LYS A 296 67.73 26.82 -2.79
CA LYS A 296 67.25 25.63 -3.51
C LYS A 296 67.85 24.36 -2.88
N GLY A 297 66.96 23.45 -2.45
CA GLY A 297 67.30 22.07 -2.12
C GLY A 297 67.59 21.27 -3.39
N LYS A 298 68.62 20.42 -3.28
CA LYS A 298 69.35 19.68 -4.32
C LYS A 298 68.54 18.56 -4.99
N LEU A 299 68.80 18.38 -6.28
CA LEU A 299 68.76 17.12 -7.02
C LEU A 299 70.19 16.61 -7.20
N PRO A 300 70.47 15.30 -7.09
CA PRO A 300 71.46 14.60 -7.90
C PRO A 300 70.73 13.58 -8.79
N GLY A 301 71.18 13.12 -9.95
CA GLY A 301 72.38 13.28 -10.74
C GLY A 301 72.13 12.51 -12.05
N ARG A 302 72.75 12.92 -13.15
CA ARG A 302 72.66 12.28 -14.48
C ARG A 302 73.46 10.99 -14.54
N ARG A 303 72.96 9.95 -15.22
CA ARG A 303 73.67 9.08 -16.21
C ARG A 303 72.66 8.15 -16.93
N PRO A 304 73.03 7.49 -18.06
CA PRO A 304 72.40 7.72 -19.36
C PRO A 304 71.47 6.60 -19.88
N TRP A 305 70.76 6.90 -20.98
CA TRP A 305 69.95 6.08 -21.91
C TRP A 305 70.45 4.62 -22.11
N PRO A 306 69.58 3.63 -22.45
CA PRO A 306 68.79 3.64 -23.68
C PRO A 306 67.37 3.03 -23.68
N LEU A 307 66.61 3.44 -24.72
CA LEU A 307 65.59 2.72 -25.51
C LEU A 307 64.74 1.62 -24.83
N ALA A 308 63.45 1.89 -24.66
CA ALA A 308 62.41 0.87 -24.85
C ALA A 308 61.05 1.52 -25.19
N ALA A 309 60.50 1.11 -26.32
CA ALA A 309 59.17 1.42 -26.80
C ALA A 309 58.11 0.56 -26.09
N ALA A 310 56.95 1.14 -25.76
CA ALA A 310 55.65 0.46 -25.60
C ALA A 310 54.59 1.55 -25.33
N ARG A 311 53.92 2.08 -26.36
CA ARG A 311 52.73 1.53 -27.03
C ARG A 311 51.51 1.47 -26.08
N TRP A 312 50.61 2.42 -26.34
CA TRP A 312 49.25 2.53 -25.84
C TRP A 312 48.46 1.24 -26.10
N HIS A 313 47.63 0.83 -25.14
CA HIS A 313 46.32 0.26 -25.46
C HIS A 313 45.30 0.59 -24.36
N PHE A 314 44.26 1.29 -24.80
CA PHE A 314 42.94 1.38 -24.18
C PHE A 314 42.36 -0.02 -23.92
N PHE A 315 41.70 -0.22 -22.79
CA PHE A 315 40.61 -1.18 -22.68
C PHE A 315 39.44 -0.52 -21.95
N ILE A 316 38.39 -0.25 -22.73
CA ILE A 316 37.03 -0.01 -22.28
C ILE A 316 36.39 -1.39 -22.15
N ALA A 317 35.84 -1.72 -20.99
CA ALA A 317 34.94 -2.86 -20.84
C ALA A 317 33.65 -2.35 -20.15
N GLY A 318 32.62 -2.19 -20.96
CA GLY A 318 31.24 -2.17 -20.49
C GLY A 318 30.77 -3.61 -20.25
N TYR A 319 29.92 -3.79 -19.24
CA TYR A 319 29.15 -5.02 -19.07
C TYR A 319 27.68 -4.64 -18.91
N LEU A 320 26.90 -5.02 -19.92
CA LEU A 320 25.46 -5.17 -19.92
C LEU A 320 25.20 -6.69 -20.08
N TYR A 321 24.27 -7.19 -19.25
CA TYR A 321 23.46 -8.39 -19.44
C TYR A 321 24.11 -9.79 -19.35
N SER A 322 23.56 -10.65 -18.48
CA SER A 322 22.75 -11.81 -18.91
C SER A 322 22.06 -12.54 -17.73
N PRO A 323 21.02 -13.35 -17.98
CA PRO A 323 19.94 -13.70 -17.05
C PRO A 323 20.09 -15.09 -16.40
N GLY A 324 19.19 -15.35 -15.46
CA GLY A 324 18.82 -16.65 -14.89
C GLY A 324 17.44 -16.54 -14.27
#